data_AF-A0A6J4MBI9-F1
#
_entry.id   AF-A0A6J4MBI9-F1
#
_cell.length_a   1.000
_cell.length_b   1.000
_cell.length_c   1.000
_cell.angle_alpha   90.00
_cell.angle_beta   90.00
_cell.angle_gamma   90.00
#
_symmetry.space_group_name_H-M   'P 1'
#
loop_
_entity.id
_entity.type
_entity.pdbx_description
1 polymer ?
#
loop_
_entity_poly.entity_id
_entity_poly.type
_entity_poly.pdbx_seq_one_letter_code
_entity_poly.pdbx_strand_id
1 'polypeptide(L)' 'MLFVESRLFERARREYLADDELRELQAVLLANPDAGVLIPGTGGVRKLRWRLEGRGKRGGLRVIYYVR' A
#
# COMPACT_ATOMS: atom_id res chain seq x y z
N MET A 1 -2.86 -1.59 15.12
CA MET A 1 -3.67 -1.28 13.91
C MET A 1 -3.99 -2.60 13.23
N LEU A 2 -5.21 -2.78 12.72
CA LEU A 2 -5.60 -3.98 11.97
C LEU A 2 -5.56 -3.68 10.48
N PHE A 3 -4.90 -4.53 9.68
CA PHE A 3 -4.96 -4.46 8.23
C PHE A 3 -6.08 -5.36 7.72
N VAL A 4 -6.96 -4.80 6.88
CA VAL A 4 -8.02 -5.55 6.20
C VAL A 4 -7.78 -5.42 4.71
N GLU A 5 -7.53 -6.54 4.04
CA GLU A 5 -7.30 -6.57 2.60
C GLU A 5 -8.64 -6.63 1.86
N SER A 6 -8.81 -5.78 0.84
CA SER A 6 -9.91 -5.97 -0.11
C SER A 6 -9.62 -7.18 -0.99
N ARG A 7 -10.66 -7.82 -1.52
CA ARG A 7 -10.50 -8.97 -2.45
C ARG A 7 -9.65 -8.63 -3.67
N LEU A 8 -9.72 -7.39 -4.17
CA LEU A 8 -8.91 -6.93 -5.29
C LEU A 8 -7.43 -6.79 -4.89
N PHE A 9 -7.17 -6.26 -3.69
CA PHE A 9 -5.82 -6.14 -3.17
C PHE A 9 -5.18 -7.51 -2.97
N GLU A 10 -5.88 -8.45 -2.32
CA GLU A 10 -5.37 -9.80 -2.06
C GLU A 10 -4.94 -10.50 -3.37
N ARG A 11 -5.76 -10.39 -4.42
CA ARG A 11 -5.45 -10.96 -5.74
C ARG A 11 -4.22 -10.31 -6.38
N ALA A 12 -4.16 -8.97 -6.38
CA ALA A 12 -3.04 -8.25 -6.98
C ALA A 12 -1.73 -8.46 -6.20
N ARG A 13 -1.77 -8.44 -4.87
CA ARG A 13 -0.61 -8.64 -4.01
C ARG A 13 0.14 -9.93 -4.38
N ARG A 14 -0.56 -11.03 -4.62
CA ARG A 14 0.07 -12.32 -4.99
C ARG A 14 0.95 -12.24 -6.24
N GLU A 15 0.67 -11.32 -7.16
CA GLU A 15 1.42 -11.13 -8.39
C GLU A 15 2.57 -10.11 -8.23
N TYR A 16 2.41 -9.14 -7.33
CA TYR A 16 3.25 -7.95 -7.29
C TYR A 16 4.05 -7.74 -6.00
N LEU A 17 3.67 -8.37 -4.89
CA LEU A 17 4.16 -8.03 -3.55
C LEU A 17 4.35 -9.31 -2.71
N ALA A 18 5.61 -9.73 -2.55
CA ALA A 18 5.97 -10.85 -1.70
C ALA A 18 5.61 -10.58 -0.23
N ASP A 19 5.60 -11.63 0.60
CA ASP A 19 5.17 -11.52 2.00
C ASP A 19 6.05 -10.58 2.82
N ASP A 20 7.36 -10.56 2.59
CA ASP A 20 8.28 -9.66 3.29
C ASP A 20 8.09 -8.20 2.85
N GLU A 21 7.88 -7.95 1.55
CA GLU A 21 7.59 -6.62 1.02
C GLU A 21 6.23 -6.10 1.53
N LEU A 22 5.24 -6.98 1.74
CA LEU A 22 3.98 -6.63 2.38
C LEU A 22 4.21 -6.23 3.85
N ARG A 23 5.03 -6.99 4.59
CA ARG A 23 5.33 -6.68 6.00
C ARG A 23 6.01 -5.31 6.12
N GLU A 24 6.92 -4.98 5.22
CA GLU A 24 7.56 -3.67 5.17
C GLU A 24 6.56 -2.55 4.89
N LEU A 25 5.68 -2.74 3.89
CA LEU A 25 4.60 -1.80 3.59
C LEU A 25 3.70 -1.59 4.82
N GLN A 26 3.30 -2.67 5.50
CA GLN A 26 2.49 -2.61 6.71
C GLN A 26 3.21 -1.89 7.85
N ALA A 27 4.52 -2.13 8.05
CA ALA A 27 5.33 -1.44 9.05
C ALA A 27 5.39 0.07 8.78
N VAL A 28 5.55 0.49 7.53
CA VAL A 28 5.52 1.91 7.15
C VAL A 28 4.16 2.53 7.42
N LEU A 29 3.07 1.85 7.05
CA LEU A 29 1.71 2.35 7.29
C LEU A 29 1.34 2.38 8.77
N LEU A 30 1.89 1.46 9.59
CA LEU A 30 1.75 1.46 11.04
C LEU A 30 2.43 2.68 11.67
N ALA A 31 3.65 2.98 11.22
CA ALA A 31 4.43 4.10 11.74
C ALA A 31 3.89 5.46 11.28
N ASN A 32 3.38 5.52 10.05
CA ASN A 32 2.79 6.74 9.48
C ASN A 32 1.56 6.42 8.62
N PRO A 33 0.36 6.39 9.23
CA PRO A 33 -0.88 6.19 8.50
C PRO A 33 -1.19 7.28 7.46
N ASP A 34 -0.54 8.44 7.55
CA ASP A 34 -0.73 9.58 6.65
C ASP A 34 0.27 9.62 5.48
N ALA A 35 1.15 8.61 5.35
CA ALA A 35 2.21 8.57 4.33
C ALA A 35 1.69 8.67 2.88
N GLY A 36 0.46 8.23 2.62
CA GLY A 36 -0.21 8.38 1.32
C GLY A 36 -0.87 9.75 1.16
N VAL A 37 -0.80 10.30 -0.06
CA VAL A 37 -1.51 11.53 -0.40
C VAL A 37 -3.02 11.28 -0.44
N LEU A 38 -3.80 12.19 0.16
CA LEU A 38 -5.26 12.14 0.08
C LEU A 38 -5.73 12.24 -1.37
N ILE A 39 -6.70 11.43 -1.74
CA ILE A 39 -7.38 11.49 -3.03
C ILE A 39 -8.65 12.34 -2.84
N PRO A 40 -8.76 13.53 -3.46
CA PRO A 40 -9.93 14.38 -3.31
C PRO A 40 -11.23 13.68 -3.72
N GLY A 41 -12.33 13.99 -3.03
CA GLY A 41 -13.65 13.44 -3.35
C GLY A 41 -13.91 11.99 -2.94
N THR A 42 -12.97 11.34 -2.23
CA THR A 42 -13.07 9.92 -1.85
C THR A 42 -13.47 9.68 -0.39
N GLY A 43 -13.66 10.74 0.40
CA GLY A 43 -13.97 10.62 1.84
C GLY A 43 -12.80 10.15 2.71
N GLY A 44 -11.56 10.30 2.25
CA GLY A 44 -10.35 10.03 3.06
C GLY A 44 -9.45 8.91 2.54
N VAL A 45 -9.69 8.40 1.32
CA VAL A 45 -8.81 7.41 0.69
C VAL A 45 -7.46 8.05 0.36
N ARG A 46 -6.38 7.29 0.53
CA ARG A 46 -5.00 7.71 0.35
C ARG A 46 -4.30 6.88 -0.72
N LYS A 47 -3.34 7.49 -1.41
CA LYS A 47 -2.48 6.88 -2.42
C LYS A 47 -1.02 6.96 -2.00
N LEU A 48 -0.39 5.82 -1.74
CA LEU A 48 1.03 5.70 -1.46
C LEU A 48 1.77 5.22 -2.71
N ARG A 49 2.89 5.88 -3.04
CA ARG A 49 3.85 5.38 -4.04
C ARG A 49 4.84 4.48 -3.32
N TRP A 50 4.72 3.17 -3.53
CA TRP A 50 5.58 2.18 -2.91
C TRP A 50 6.67 1.73 -3.88
N ARG A 51 7.91 1.66 -3.41
CA ARG A 51 9.04 1.15 -4.19
C ARG A 51 9.39 -0.23 -3.67
N LEU A 52 9.45 -1.21 -4.55
CA LEU A 52 9.95 -2.54 -4.23
C LEU A 52 11.48 -2.52 -4.36
N GLU A 53 12.16 -3.06 -3.36
CA GLU A 53 13.62 -3.16 -3.38
C GLU A 53 14.06 -4.11 -4.51
N GLY A 54 15.18 -3.81 -5.15
CA GLY A 54 15.68 -4.61 -6.28
C GLY A 54 14.87 -4.49 -7.59
N ARG A 55 13.74 -3.79 -7.63
CA ARG A 55 13.03 -3.49 -8.89
C ARG A 55 13.31 -2.08 -9.38
N GLY A 56 13.68 -1.96 -10.66
CA GLY A 56 13.93 -0.67 -11.32
C GLY A 56 12.68 0.22 -11.39
N LYS A 57 12.79 1.38 -12.06
CA LYS A 57 11.72 2.42 -12.17
C LYS A 57 10.32 1.90 -12.56
N ARG A 58 10.23 0.75 -13.23
CA ARG A 58 8.97 0.07 -13.63
C ARG A 58 8.34 -0.82 -12.55
N GLY A 59 9.03 -1.10 -11.45
CA GLY A 59 8.54 -1.98 -10.38
C GLY A 59 7.90 -1.28 -9.19
N GLY A 60 7.68 0.04 -9.26
CA GLY A 60 6.97 0.76 -8.19
C GLY A 60 5.46 0.48 -8.22
N LEU A 61 4.88 0.21 -7.05
CA LEU A 61 3.45 0.00 -6.85
C LEU A 61 2.74 1.26 -6.38
N ARG A 62 1.43 1.34 -6.64
CA ARG A 62 0.55 2.35 -6.06
C ARG A 62 -0.41 1.66 -5.13
N VAL A 63 -0.24 1.88 -3.84
CA VAL A 63 -1.10 1.29 -2.80
C VAL A 63 -2.18 2.29 -2.47
N ILE A 64 -3.44 1.86 -2.59
CA ILE A 64 -4.62 2.64 -2.22
C ILE A 64 -5.15 2.08 -0.90
N TYR A 65 -5.31 2.93 0.10
CA TYR A 65 -5.75 2.51 1.42
C TYR A 65 -6.63 3.57 2.08
N TYR A 66 -7.32 3.17 3.13
CA TYR A 66 -8.13 4.03 3.99
C TYR A 66 -7.75 3.73 5.43
N VAL A 67 -7.62 4.78 6.25
CA VAL A 67 -7.40 4.67 7.69
C VAL A 67 -8.63 5.23 8.41
N ARG A 68 -9.08 4.49 9.42
CA ARG A 68 -10.13 4.91 10.35
C ARG A 68 -9.60 4.87 11.77
#